data_AF-A0A531KGG7-F1
#
_entry.id   AF-A0A531KGG7-F1
#
_cell.length_a   1.000
_cell.length_b   1.000
_cell.length_c   1.000
_cell.angle_alpha   90.00
_cell.angle_beta   90.00
_cell.angle_gamma   90.00
#
_symmetry.space_group_name_H-M   'P 1'
#
loop_
_entity.id
_entity.type
_entity.pdbx_description
1 polymer ?
#
loop_
_entity_poly.entity_id
_entity_poly.type
_entity_poly.pdbx_seq_one_letter_code
_entity_poly.pdbx_strand_id
1 'polypeptide(L)' 'MASKLPSHVEYVVIGGGIIGLSIAYHLTRLGHRDVLLLERDQLTCGTTWHAAGLVTQLRANET' A
#
# COMPACT_ATOMS: atom_id res chain seq x y z
N MET A 1 6.64 6.04 19.91
CA MET A 1 7.15 4.70 20.25
C MET A 1 7.62 4.06 18.96
N ALA A 2 8.93 3.98 18.70
CA ALA A 2 9.42 3.24 17.54
C ALA A 2 9.32 1.74 17.84
N SER A 3 8.40 1.04 17.17
CA SER A 3 8.33 -0.42 17.29
C SER A 3 9.61 -1.03 16.74
N LYS A 4 10.17 -2.00 17.46
CA LYS A 4 11.35 -2.74 17.00
C LYS A 4 11.04 -3.36 15.64
N LEU A 5 11.84 -3.02 14.62
CA LEU A 5 11.71 -3.62 13.31
C LEU A 5 12.09 -5.11 13.38
N PRO A 6 11.33 -6.00 12.73
CA PRO A 6 11.70 -7.40 12.62
C PRO A 6 13.04 -7.56 11.89
N SER A 7 13.81 -8.59 12.26
CA SER A 7 15.13 -8.88 11.65
C SER A 7 15.02 -9.51 10.27
N HIS A 8 13.86 -10.04 9.92
CA HIS A 8 13.55 -10.64 8.63
C HIS A 8 12.13 -10.22 8.23
N VAL A 9 11.93 -9.92 6.95
CA VAL A 9 10.62 -9.68 6.35
C VAL A 9 10.63 -10.24 4.93
N GLU A 10 9.60 -10.99 4.55
CA GLU A 10 9.42 -11.51 3.19
C GLU A 10 9.02 -10.41 2.19
N TYR A 11 8.12 -9.50 2.58
CA TYR A 11 7.67 -8.38 1.75
C TYR A 11 7.72 -7.04 2.49
N VAL A 12 8.43 -6.06 1.91
CA VAL A 12 8.44 -4.68 2.41
C VAL A 12 7.75 -3.76 1.40
N VAL A 13 6.70 -3.07 1.85
CA VAL A 13 5.97 -2.07 1.06
C VAL A 13 6.34 -0.67 1.57
N ILE A 14 6.92 0.15 0.70
CA ILE A 14 7.32 1.52 1.03
C ILE A 14 6.28 2.50 0.46
N GLY A 15 5.61 3.22 1.34
CA GLY A 15 4.53 4.16 1.05
C GLY A 15 3.16 3.65 1.49
N GLY A 16 2.55 4.35 2.44
CA GLY A 16 1.21 4.13 2.98
C GLY A 16 0.10 4.88 2.23
N GLY A 17 0.29 5.13 0.93
CA GLY A 17 -0.78 5.58 0.03
C GLY A 17 -1.70 4.44 -0.39
N ILE A 18 -2.75 4.75 -1.17
CA ILE A 18 -3.75 3.76 -1.60
C ILE A 18 -3.14 2.54 -2.32
N ILE A 19 -2.10 2.75 -3.11
CA ILE A 19 -1.42 1.67 -3.85
C ILE A 19 -0.67 0.75 -2.88
N GLY A 20 0.12 1.31 -1.96
CA GLY A 20 0.88 0.50 -1.00
C GLY A 20 -0.02 -0.26 -0.03
N LEU A 21 -1.09 0.38 0.44
CA LEU A 21 -2.11 -0.31 1.25
C LEU A 21 -2.81 -1.42 0.46
N SER A 22 -3.12 -1.18 -0.82
CA SER A 22 -3.72 -2.22 -1.68
C SER A 22 -2.78 -3.42 -1.85
N ILE A 23 -1.48 -3.20 -2.08
CA ILE A 23 -0.49 -4.27 -2.19
C ILE A 23 -0.42 -5.07 -0.88
N ALA A 24 -0.28 -4.39 0.26
CA ALA A 24 -0.21 -5.05 1.56
C ALA A 24 -1.49 -5.85 1.87
N TYR A 25 -2.67 -5.30 1.54
CA TYR A 25 -3.94 -5.99 1.68
C TYR A 25 -4.04 -7.23 0.79
N HIS A 26 -3.61 -7.16 -0.47
CA HIS A 26 -3.68 -8.30 -1.38
C HIS A 26 -2.68 -9.39 -0.99
N LEU A 27 -1.47 -9.03 -0.56
CA LEU A 27 -0.48 -9.99 -0.06
C LEU A 27 -1.00 -10.72 1.18
N THR A 28 -1.52 -9.98 2.16
CA THR A 28 -2.08 -10.59 3.38
C THR A 28 -3.30 -11.46 3.08
N ARG A 29 -4.17 -11.04 2.15
CA ARG A 29 -5.32 -11.83 1.70
C ARG A 29 -4.93 -13.11 0.97
N LEU A 30 -3.80 -13.13 0.26
CA LEU A 30 -3.25 -14.33 -0.39
C LEU A 30 -2.57 -15.30 0.61
N GLY A 31 -2.49 -14.93 1.89
CA GLY A 31 -1.96 -15.77 2.96
C GLY A 31 -0.54 -15.43 3.39
N HIS A 32 0.08 -14.41 2.80
CA HIS A 32 1.39 -13.94 3.23
C HIS A 32 1.27 -13.22 4.57
N ARG A 33 2.02 -13.69 5.58
CA ARG A 33 1.95 -13.14 6.95
C ARG A 33 3.08 -12.18 7.27
N ASP A 34 4.19 -12.28 6.54
CA ASP A 34 5.40 -11.49 6.78
C ASP A 34 5.46 -10.28 5.84
N VAL A 35 4.55 -9.33 6.06
CA VAL A 35 4.41 -8.11 5.26
C VAL A 35 4.59 -6.89 6.16
N LEU A 36 5.62 -6.08 5.87
CA LEU A 36 5.90 -4.82 6.55
C LEU A 36 5.56 -3.65 5.63
N LEU A 37 4.72 -2.72 6.10
CA LEU A 37 4.45 -1.46 5.43
C LEU A 37 5.14 -0.31 6.18
N LEU A 38 5.90 0.50 5.46
CA LEU A 38 6.58 1.68 5.98
C LEU A 38 6.03 2.93 5.33
N GLU A 39 5.55 3.87 6.15
CA GLU A 39 5.16 5.22 5.73
C GLU A 39 6.03 6.22 6.49
N ARG A 40 6.40 7.32 5.83
CA ARG A 40 7.21 8.39 6.39
C ARG A 40 6.48 9.12 7.52
N ASP A 41 5.17 9.33 7.35
CA ASP A 41 4.34 10.08 8.29
C ASP A 41 3.01 9.35 8.55
N GLN A 42 1.87 9.96 8.23
CA GLN A 42 0.55 9.36 8.41
C GLN A 42 0.10 8.61 7.16
N LEU A 43 -0.62 7.50 7.33
CA LEU A 43 -1.26 6.81 6.21
C LEU A 43 -2.08 7.78 5.37
N THR A 44 -2.02 7.61 4.05
CA THR A 44 -2.72 8.43 3.03
C THR A 44 -2.26 9.89 2.89
N CYS A 45 -1.30 10.38 3.69
CA CYS A 45 -0.93 11.81 3.77
C CYS A 45 -0.36 12.42 2.46
N GLY A 46 0.01 11.58 1.49
CA GLY A 46 0.44 12.03 0.16
C GLY A 46 -0.72 12.46 -0.75
N THR A 47 -0.68 11.99 -2.00
CA THR A 47 -1.71 12.33 -3.01
C THR A 47 -3.06 11.67 -2.74
N THR A 48 -3.08 10.57 -1.97
CA THR A 48 -4.31 9.81 -1.69
C THR A 48 -5.34 10.63 -0.92
N TRP A 49 -4.95 11.34 0.14
CA TRP A 49 -5.86 12.20 0.92
C TRP A 49 -6.48 13.32 0.06
N HIS A 50 -5.71 13.87 -0.89
CA HIS A 50 -6.16 14.96 -1.75
C HIS A 50 -6.97 14.50 -2.97
N ALA A 51 -7.14 13.19 -3.18
CA ALA A 51 -7.79 12.67 -4.38
C ALA A 51 -9.31 12.91 -4.35
N ALA A 52 -9.89 13.30 -5.48
CA ALA A 52 -11.34 13.46 -5.64
C ALA A 52 -12.13 12.14 -5.58
N GLY A 53 -11.44 10.99 -5.53
CA GLY A 53 -12.08 9.67 -5.44
C GLY A 53 -12.77 9.18 -6.72
N LEU A 54 -12.47 9.78 -7.87
CA LEU A 54 -13.05 9.37 -9.16
C LEU A 54 -12.48 8.00 -9.58
N VAL A 55 -13.35 7.00 -9.67
CA VAL A 55 -13.01 5.66 -10.16
C VAL A 55 -13.75 5.40 -11.47
N THR A 56 -13.03 5.50 -12.58
CA THR A 56 -13.57 5.26 -13.93
C THR A 56 -13.01 3.95 -14.48
N GLN A 57 -13.79 3.26 -15.32
CA GLN A 57 -13.27 2.11 -16.05
C GLN A 57 -12.27 2.59 -17.11
N LEU A 58 -11.04 2.09 -17.04
CA LEU A 58 -10.09 2.23 -18.14
C LEU A 58 -10.66 1.44 -19.33
N ARG A 59 -11.08 2.14 -20.38
CA ARG A 59 -11.41 1.49 -21.65
C ARG A 59 -10.09 1.12 -22.31
N ALA A 60 -9.78 -0.18 -22.36
CA ALA A 60 -8.72 -0.67 -23.22
C ALA A 60 -9.22 -0.50 -24.66
N ASN A 61 -8.82 0.58 -25.33
CA ASN A 61 -8.96 0.66 -26.78
C ASN A 61 -7.82 -0.17 -27.36
N GLU A 62 -8.16 -1.31 -27.96
CA GLU A 62 -7.23 -2.09 -28.78
C GLU A 62 -7.13 -1.38 -30.14
N THR A 63 -5.93 -0.89 -30.46
CA THR A 63 -5.50 -0.58 -31.83
C THR A 63 -4.39 -1.51 -32.22
#